data_AF-A0A3P5ZLG3-F1
#
_entry.id   AF-A0A3P5ZLG3-F1
#
_cell.length_a   1.000
_cell.length_b   1.000
_cell.length_c   1.000
_cell.angle_alpha   90.00
_cell.angle_beta   90.00
_cell.angle_gamma   90.00
#
_symmetry.space_group_name_H-M   'P 1'
#
loop_
_entity.id
_entity.type
_entity.pdbx_description
1 polymer ?
#
loop_
_entity_poly.entity_id
_entity_poly.type
_entity_poly.pdbx_seq_one_letter_code
_entity_poly.pdbx_strand_id
1 'polypeptide(L)'
;MTMVKCVLFTTLMAILIMTSQGRSQAREGEKQAEADRITSLPGQPNVTFEQFSGYVTVAKHSGRSLFYWLTEASHLPLSKPLVIWLNGGPGCSSVAYGASEEIGPFRISKGGSGLYLNKFAWNSIANLLFLEAPAGVGFSYTNRSSDLFNTGDIRTAKDSLQFLIKWLQRFPRYNRREIYITGESYAGHYVPQFAREIMNYNKRSKNPINLKGIMVGNAVTDNHYDNLGTVTYWWSHAMISDRTYHQLVNTCDFTRQTESDECETLYSYAMEKEFGNIDQYNIYAPPCNKSSEVGGGVGGSSGRRSMHLPHLPHSVLRKISGYDPCTERYAE
;
A
#
# COMPACT_ATOMS: atom_id res chain seq x y z
N MET A 1 29.16 -51.93 -20.18
CA MET A 1 29.28 -51.48 -18.78
C MET A 1 29.88 -50.07 -18.62
N THR A 2 30.65 -49.58 -19.59
CA THR A 2 31.32 -48.27 -19.59
C THR A 2 30.39 -47.08 -19.88
N MET A 3 29.42 -47.24 -20.79
CA MET A 3 28.50 -46.17 -21.18
C MET A 3 27.54 -45.77 -20.04
N VAL A 4 27.02 -46.76 -19.28
CA VAL A 4 26.14 -46.53 -18.12
C VAL A 4 26.87 -45.79 -16.99
N LYS A 5 28.14 -46.12 -16.73
CA LYS A 5 28.97 -45.41 -15.75
C LYS A 5 29.23 -43.95 -16.16
N CYS A 6 29.40 -43.68 -17.45
CA CYS A 6 29.62 -42.33 -17.97
C CYS A 6 28.35 -41.45 -17.87
N VAL A 7 27.18 -42.02 -18.14
CA VAL A 7 25.89 -41.33 -17.98
C VAL A 7 25.57 -41.06 -16.50
N LEU A 8 25.85 -42.01 -15.60
CA LEU A 8 25.70 -41.79 -14.16
C LEU A 8 26.65 -40.70 -13.64
N PHE A 9 27.91 -40.70 -14.09
CA PHE A 9 28.89 -39.72 -13.64
C PHE A 9 28.54 -38.30 -14.12
N THR A 10 28.10 -38.14 -15.38
CA THR A 10 27.69 -36.84 -15.94
C THR A 10 26.41 -36.30 -15.29
N THR A 11 25.43 -37.16 -15.00
CA THR A 11 24.20 -36.77 -14.28
C THR A 11 24.48 -36.38 -12.83
N LEU A 12 25.31 -37.13 -12.11
CA LEU A 12 25.77 -36.78 -10.75
C LEU A 12 26.52 -35.44 -10.73
N MET A 13 27.40 -35.21 -11.70
CA MET A 13 28.15 -33.95 -11.79
C MET A 13 27.22 -32.75 -12.09
N ALA A 14 26.25 -32.92 -12.99
CA ALA A 14 25.24 -31.90 -13.28
C ALA A 14 24.38 -31.56 -12.05
N ILE A 15 24.00 -32.57 -11.26
CA ILE A 15 23.26 -32.38 -10.00
C ILE A 15 24.13 -31.63 -8.97
N LEU A 16 25.41 -31.98 -8.83
CA LEU A 16 26.35 -31.26 -7.95
C LEU A 16 26.54 -29.79 -8.36
N ILE A 17 26.63 -29.52 -9.66
CA ILE A 17 26.78 -28.16 -10.18
C ILE A 17 25.49 -27.35 -9.91
N MET A 18 24.31 -27.92 -10.18
CA MET A 18 23.04 -27.20 -9.92
C MET A 18 22.79 -26.96 -8.42
N THR A 19 23.14 -27.92 -7.56
CA THR A 19 23.01 -27.75 -6.10
C THR A 19 24.00 -26.73 -5.54
N SER A 20 25.24 -26.69 -6.05
CA SER A 20 26.23 -25.68 -5.64
C SER A 20 25.86 -24.27 -6.11
N GLN A 21 25.36 -24.11 -7.33
CA GLN A 21 24.84 -22.83 -7.83
C GLN A 21 23.66 -22.31 -7.01
N GLY A 22 22.67 -23.17 -6.71
CA GLY A 22 21.54 -22.79 -5.86
C GLY A 22 21.96 -22.36 -4.45
N ARG A 23 22.94 -23.06 -3.85
CA ARG A 23 23.47 -22.71 -2.53
C ARG A 23 24.26 -21.39 -2.54
N SER A 24 25.01 -21.13 -3.61
CA SER A 24 25.72 -19.86 -3.80
C SER A 24 24.75 -18.68 -3.95
N GLN A 25 23.68 -18.84 -4.73
CA GLN A 25 22.70 -17.79 -4.94
C GLN A 25 21.91 -17.48 -3.66
N ALA A 26 21.51 -18.50 -2.90
CA ALA A 26 20.84 -18.31 -1.61
C ALA A 26 21.73 -17.54 -0.62
N ARG A 27 23.03 -17.89 -0.55
CA ARG A 27 23.99 -17.23 0.34
C ARG A 27 24.22 -15.77 -0.04
N GLU A 28 24.24 -15.46 -1.33
CA GLU A 28 24.35 -14.07 -1.80
C GLU A 28 23.08 -13.28 -1.49
N GLY A 29 21.90 -13.89 -1.66
CA GLY A 29 20.62 -13.31 -1.25
C GLY A 29 20.61 -12.96 0.24
N GLU A 30 20.98 -13.91 1.10
CA GLU A 30 21.04 -13.71 2.55
C GLU A 30 21.96 -12.56 2.96
N LYS A 31 23.12 -12.41 2.30
CA LYS A 31 24.01 -11.25 2.54
C LYS A 31 23.36 -9.94 2.16
N GLN A 32 22.65 -9.89 1.03
CA GLN A 32 21.93 -8.70 0.60
C GLN A 32 20.76 -8.38 1.53
N ALA A 33 20.04 -9.40 2.02
CA ALA A 33 19.01 -9.23 3.03
C ALA A 33 19.59 -8.66 4.32
N GLU A 34 20.72 -9.18 4.80
CA GLU A 34 21.36 -8.67 6.02
C GLU A 34 21.86 -7.22 5.84
N ALA A 35 22.31 -6.84 4.64
CA ALA A 35 22.68 -5.46 4.34
C ALA A 35 21.47 -4.49 4.40
N ASP A 36 20.26 -4.99 4.16
CA ASP A 36 19.00 -4.23 4.26
C ASP A 36 18.48 -4.21 5.72
N ARG A 37 19.13 -4.86 6.69
CA ARG A 37 18.66 -4.97 8.07
C ARG A 37 18.70 -3.62 8.78
N ILE A 38 17.56 -3.22 9.35
CA ILE A 38 17.44 -2.04 10.18
C ILE A 38 17.82 -2.42 11.62
N THR A 39 18.89 -1.82 12.13
CA THR A 39 19.35 -2.05 13.52
C THR A 39 18.52 -1.26 14.53
N SER A 40 18.18 -0.01 14.20
CA SER A 40 17.30 0.86 14.98
C SER A 40 16.83 2.04 14.13
N LEU A 41 15.58 2.46 14.29
CA LEU A 41 15.08 3.72 13.75
C LEU A 41 15.23 4.86 14.79
N PRO A 42 15.42 6.12 14.35
CA PRO A 42 15.39 7.27 15.25
C PRO A 42 14.07 7.33 16.05
N GLY A 43 14.17 7.47 17.37
CA GLY A 43 13.01 7.54 18.25
C GLY A 43 12.20 6.24 18.36
N GLN A 44 12.72 5.11 17.91
CA GLN A 44 12.07 3.81 18.00
C GLN A 44 12.12 3.23 19.43
N PRO A 45 11.00 2.70 19.96
CA PRO A 45 11.05 1.89 21.17
C PRO A 45 11.75 0.54 20.92
N ASN A 46 12.19 -0.12 21.99
CA ASN A 46 12.74 -1.47 21.90
C ASN A 46 11.71 -2.45 21.33
N VAL A 47 12.14 -3.28 20.38
CA VAL A 47 11.31 -4.31 19.74
C VAL A 47 12.03 -5.65 19.67
N THR A 48 11.26 -6.72 19.54
CA THR A 48 11.77 -8.10 19.47
C THR A 48 11.70 -8.71 18.06
N PHE A 49 11.16 -7.98 17.09
CA PHE A 49 11.08 -8.40 15.69
C PHE A 49 12.17 -7.74 14.85
N GLU A 50 12.55 -8.43 13.78
CA GLU A 50 13.49 -7.89 12.80
C GLU A 50 12.76 -7.02 11.77
N GLN A 51 13.51 -6.10 11.18
CA GLN A 51 13.02 -5.20 10.15
C GLN A 51 14.08 -5.01 9.08
N PHE A 52 13.64 -4.86 7.84
CA PHE A 52 14.51 -4.73 6.69
C PHE A 52 13.94 -3.71 5.73
N SER A 53 14.77 -2.85 5.17
CA SER A 53 14.35 -1.92 4.13
C SER A 53 15.42 -1.77 3.08
N GLY A 54 15.01 -1.63 1.83
CA GLY A 54 15.94 -1.43 0.76
C GLY A 54 15.25 -1.36 -0.58
N TYR A 55 16.06 -1.49 -1.63
CA TYR A 55 15.59 -1.34 -3.00
C TYR A 55 15.73 -2.63 -3.79
N VAL A 56 14.75 -2.89 -4.66
CA VAL A 56 14.79 -3.95 -5.65
C VAL A 56 14.58 -3.36 -7.05
N THR A 57 15.61 -3.46 -7.89
CA THR A 57 15.55 -2.97 -9.27
C THR A 57 14.65 -3.88 -10.12
N VAL A 58 13.48 -3.38 -10.52
CA VAL A 58 12.47 -4.11 -11.29
C VAL A 58 12.72 -4.01 -12.80
N ALA A 59 13.29 -2.90 -13.28
CA ALA A 59 13.65 -2.72 -14.69
C ALA A 59 15.03 -2.08 -14.83
N LYS A 60 16.03 -2.86 -15.28
CA LYS A 60 17.42 -2.39 -15.41
C LYS A 60 17.59 -1.29 -16.46
N HIS A 61 16.90 -1.38 -17.60
CA HIS A 61 17.06 -0.45 -18.72
C HIS A 61 16.59 0.97 -18.41
N SER A 62 15.50 1.11 -17.64
CA SER A 62 14.99 2.40 -17.16
C SER A 62 15.52 2.78 -15.78
N GLY A 63 16.22 1.88 -15.10
CA GLY A 63 16.67 2.07 -13.72
C GLY A 63 15.51 2.21 -12.73
N ARG A 64 14.38 1.53 -12.97
CA ARG A 64 13.26 1.52 -12.00
C ARG A 64 13.59 0.62 -10.83
N SER A 65 13.48 1.16 -9.63
CA SER A 65 13.72 0.48 -8.36
C SER A 65 12.59 0.76 -7.39
N LEU A 66 12.02 -0.29 -6.81
CA LEU A 66 10.98 -0.17 -5.80
C LEU A 66 11.58 -0.33 -4.41
N PHE A 67 11.24 0.60 -3.51
CA PHE A 67 11.54 0.55 -2.10
C PHE A 67 10.54 -0.35 -1.38
N TYR A 68 11.03 -1.01 -0.33
CA TYR A 68 10.19 -1.82 0.55
C TYR A 68 10.62 -1.65 2.01
N TRP A 69 9.69 -1.91 2.91
CA TRP A 69 9.95 -2.11 4.32
C TRP A 69 9.27 -3.41 4.79
N LEU A 70 10.08 -4.39 5.17
CA LEU A 70 9.64 -5.62 5.83
C LEU A 70 9.67 -5.41 7.34
N THR A 71 8.56 -5.69 8.01
CA THR A 71 8.51 -5.83 9.47
C THR A 71 8.09 -7.26 9.79
N GLU A 72 8.97 -8.02 10.43
CA GLU A 72 8.70 -9.42 10.72
C GLU A 72 7.68 -9.57 11.86
N ALA A 73 7.09 -10.77 11.93
CA ALA A 73 6.19 -11.09 13.00
C ALA A 73 6.92 -11.04 14.35
N SER A 74 6.30 -10.39 15.34
CA SER A 74 6.81 -10.30 16.72
C SER A 74 7.04 -11.67 17.40
N HIS A 75 6.33 -12.71 16.95
CA HIS A 75 6.43 -14.06 17.47
C HIS A 75 6.51 -15.10 16.34
N LEU A 76 7.54 -15.95 16.40
CA LEU A 76 7.77 -17.07 15.49
C LEU A 76 7.69 -16.68 13.99
N PRO A 77 8.43 -15.67 13.51
CA PRO A 77 8.31 -15.13 12.15
C PRO A 77 8.49 -16.20 11.06
N LEU A 78 9.36 -17.19 11.30
CA LEU A 78 9.57 -18.34 10.41
C LEU A 78 8.37 -19.29 10.28
N SER A 79 7.29 -19.11 11.04
CA SER A 79 6.05 -19.89 10.92
C SER A 79 4.90 -19.09 10.31
N LYS A 80 5.00 -17.76 10.29
CA LYS A 80 3.91 -16.83 9.93
C LYS A 80 3.90 -16.52 8.43
N PRO A 81 2.73 -16.24 7.83
CA PRO A 81 2.63 -15.89 6.41
C PRO A 81 3.37 -14.58 6.10
N LEU A 82 3.60 -14.34 4.80
CA LEU A 82 4.01 -13.04 4.28
C LEU A 82 2.77 -12.32 3.76
N VAL A 83 2.52 -11.11 4.25
CA VAL A 83 1.42 -10.26 3.83
C VAL A 83 2.03 -9.03 3.17
N ILE A 84 1.78 -8.86 1.87
CA ILE A 84 2.21 -7.68 1.12
C ILE A 84 1.13 -6.62 1.24
N TRP A 85 1.48 -5.41 1.63
CA TRP A 85 0.56 -4.28 1.74
C TRP A 85 0.84 -3.21 0.68
N LEU A 86 -0.23 -2.73 0.05
CA LEU A 86 -0.23 -1.70 -0.99
C LEU A 86 -1.27 -0.63 -0.66
N ASN A 87 -0.85 0.62 -0.43
CA ASN A 87 -1.79 1.74 -0.45
C ASN A 87 -2.13 2.15 -1.89
N GLY A 88 -3.22 2.90 -2.04
CA GLY A 88 -3.79 3.31 -3.32
C GLY A 88 -3.29 4.66 -3.82
N GLY A 89 -4.21 5.62 -3.94
CA GLY A 89 -3.99 6.95 -4.51
C GLY A 89 -4.73 7.12 -5.85
N PRO A 90 -4.16 6.72 -7.00
CA PRO A 90 -2.86 6.10 -7.23
C PRO A 90 -1.68 7.02 -6.87
N GLY A 91 -0.60 6.43 -6.33
CA GLY A 91 0.65 7.17 -6.03
C GLY A 91 0.90 7.45 -4.56
N CYS A 92 0.05 6.97 -3.65
CA CYS A 92 0.23 7.10 -2.21
C CYS A 92 1.23 6.05 -1.70
N SER A 93 2.03 6.41 -0.70
CA SER A 93 3.07 5.53 -0.16
C SER A 93 2.53 4.50 0.83
N SER A 94 2.89 3.22 0.62
CA SER A 94 2.59 2.16 1.58
C SER A 94 3.35 2.27 2.90
N VAL A 95 4.43 3.05 2.92
CA VAL A 95 5.22 3.34 4.12
C VAL A 95 4.61 4.51 4.89
N ALA A 96 4.21 5.57 4.19
CA ALA A 96 3.53 6.72 4.80
C ALA A 96 2.23 6.25 5.48
N TYR A 97 1.29 5.70 4.72
CA TYR A 97 -0.01 5.30 5.25
C TYR A 97 0.05 3.94 5.96
N GLY A 98 0.21 2.85 5.21
CA GLY A 98 0.12 1.48 5.71
C GLY A 98 0.99 1.20 6.93
N ALA A 99 2.27 1.56 6.82
CA ALA A 99 3.25 1.28 7.87
C ALA A 99 3.17 2.25 9.05
N SER A 100 2.92 3.54 8.81
CA SER A 100 3.08 4.58 9.85
C SER A 100 1.75 5.04 10.48
N GLU A 101 0.63 4.85 9.78
CA GLU A 101 -0.68 5.40 10.14
C GLU A 101 -1.80 4.35 10.21
N GLU A 102 -1.51 3.09 9.86
CA GLU A 102 -2.54 2.05 9.76
C GLU A 102 -2.14 0.77 10.50
N ILE A 103 -1.60 -0.22 9.77
CA ILE A 103 -1.45 -1.60 10.23
C ILE A 103 -0.03 -1.94 10.71
N GLY A 104 0.92 -1.05 10.47
CA GLY A 104 2.32 -1.26 10.83
C GLY A 104 2.59 -1.24 12.34
N PRO A 105 3.79 -1.66 12.76
CA PRO A 105 4.16 -1.82 14.16
C PRO A 105 4.33 -0.51 14.92
N PHE A 106 4.54 0.60 14.22
CA PHE A 106 4.81 1.89 14.82
C PHE A 106 3.77 2.92 14.38
N ARG A 107 3.51 3.86 15.27
CA ARG A 107 2.86 5.13 14.96
C ARG A 107 3.84 6.25 15.19
N ILE A 108 3.69 7.33 14.44
CA ILE A 108 4.54 8.51 14.59
C ILE A 108 3.96 9.38 15.72
N SER A 109 4.84 9.82 16.61
CA SER A 109 4.48 10.71 17.72
C SER A 109 4.09 12.08 17.17
N LYS A 110 3.17 12.77 17.83
CA LYS A 110 2.82 14.14 17.49
C LYS A 110 4.08 15.01 17.39
N GLY A 111 4.21 15.74 16.29
CA GLY A 111 5.40 16.55 15.99
C GLY A 111 6.53 15.81 15.27
N GLY A 112 6.34 14.54 14.87
CA GLY A 112 7.26 13.81 13.99
C GLY A 112 8.59 13.41 14.65
N SER A 113 8.72 13.55 15.97
CA SER A 113 10.02 13.44 16.66
C SER A 113 10.37 12.03 17.16
N GLY A 114 9.49 11.04 16.98
CA GLY A 114 9.75 9.67 17.43
C GLY A 114 8.58 8.72 17.17
N LEU A 115 8.75 7.46 17.57
CA LEU A 115 7.81 6.38 17.29
C LEU A 115 7.23 5.80 18.58
N TYR A 116 6.00 5.30 18.53
CA TYR A 116 5.42 4.48 19.60
C TYR A 116 4.77 3.22 19.03
N LEU A 117 4.67 2.16 19.83
CA LEU A 117 4.14 0.88 19.36
C LEU A 117 2.63 0.95 19.10
N ASN A 118 2.23 0.43 17.93
CA ASN A 118 0.84 0.17 17.60
C ASN A 118 0.38 -1.14 18.27
N LYS A 119 -0.58 -1.04 19.20
CA LYS A 119 -1.12 -2.20 19.92
C LYS A 119 -1.89 -3.18 19.03
N PHE A 120 -2.36 -2.72 17.87
CA PHE A 120 -3.14 -3.51 16.92
C PHE A 120 -2.35 -3.79 15.63
N ALA A 121 -1.02 -3.73 15.70
CA ALA A 121 -0.17 -3.99 14.55
C ALA A 121 -0.39 -5.41 14.00
N TRP A 122 -0.50 -5.51 12.68
CA TRP A 122 -0.73 -6.79 12.01
C TRP A 122 0.49 -7.71 12.06
N ASN A 123 1.68 -7.16 12.34
CA ASN A 123 2.88 -7.97 12.57
C ASN A 123 2.85 -8.74 13.93
N SER A 124 1.74 -8.68 14.66
CA SER A 124 1.46 -9.64 15.73
C SER A 124 1.19 -11.06 15.20
N ILE A 125 0.73 -11.20 13.95
CA ILE A 125 0.31 -12.49 13.37
C ILE A 125 0.90 -12.80 11.99
N ALA A 126 1.54 -11.84 11.32
CA ALA A 126 2.11 -12.00 9.98
C ALA A 126 3.47 -11.28 9.84
N ASN A 127 4.23 -11.62 8.81
CA ASN A 127 5.34 -10.79 8.36
C ASN A 127 4.78 -9.78 7.34
N LEU A 128 4.92 -8.48 7.58
CA LEU A 128 4.34 -7.44 6.74
C LEU A 128 5.39 -6.86 5.80
N LEU A 129 5.11 -6.85 4.50
CA LEU A 129 5.95 -6.25 3.47
C LEU A 129 5.22 -5.06 2.85
N PHE A 130 5.58 -3.86 3.29
CA PHE A 130 5.09 -2.60 2.71
C PHE A 130 5.87 -2.32 1.44
N LEU A 131 5.18 -2.24 0.31
CA LEU A 131 5.79 -2.01 -0.99
C LEU A 131 5.37 -0.63 -1.52
N GLU A 132 6.32 0.25 -1.78
CA GLU A 132 6.06 1.54 -2.43
C GLU A 132 6.03 1.34 -3.94
N ALA A 133 4.84 1.31 -4.52
CA ALA A 133 4.63 1.15 -5.95
C ALA A 133 3.55 2.12 -6.44
N PRO A 134 3.66 2.64 -7.67
CA PRO A 134 4.72 2.43 -8.67
C PRO A 134 6.03 3.21 -8.40
N ALA A 135 7.02 3.07 -9.29
CA ALA A 135 8.24 3.89 -9.23
C ALA A 135 7.90 5.39 -9.33
N GLY A 136 8.44 6.20 -8.41
CA GLY A 136 8.08 7.61 -8.20
C GLY A 136 7.29 7.84 -6.90
N VAL A 137 6.78 6.78 -6.26
CA VAL A 137 6.07 6.85 -4.99
C VAL A 137 7.04 6.74 -3.81
N GLY A 138 6.96 7.68 -2.88
CA GLY A 138 7.80 7.70 -1.67
C GLY A 138 9.28 7.64 -2.02
N PHE A 139 9.97 6.60 -1.54
CA PHE A 139 11.38 6.39 -1.84
C PHE A 139 11.63 5.64 -3.15
N SER A 140 10.63 4.98 -3.74
CA SER A 140 10.76 4.30 -5.03
C SER A 140 11.05 5.28 -6.17
N TYR A 141 11.95 4.91 -7.08
CA TYR A 141 12.44 5.83 -8.10
C TYR A 141 12.65 5.20 -9.47
N THR A 142 12.88 6.06 -10.46
CA THR A 142 13.29 5.72 -11.83
C THR A 142 14.42 6.63 -12.28
N ASN A 143 15.40 6.09 -13.00
CA ASN A 143 16.46 6.91 -13.62
C ASN A 143 15.97 7.59 -14.91
N ARG A 144 14.79 7.22 -15.41
CA ARG A 144 14.17 7.80 -16.61
C ARG A 144 12.92 8.58 -16.22
N SER A 145 13.00 9.91 -16.19
CA SER A 145 11.89 10.80 -15.81
C SER A 145 10.62 10.60 -16.62
N SER A 146 10.72 10.23 -17.91
CA SER A 146 9.54 9.93 -18.74
C SER A 146 8.69 8.76 -18.21
N ASP A 147 9.27 7.87 -17.38
CA ASP A 147 8.50 6.80 -16.76
C ASP A 147 7.44 7.34 -15.79
N LEU A 148 7.67 8.50 -15.15
CA LEU A 148 6.72 9.09 -14.20
C LEU A 148 5.40 9.49 -14.88
N PHE A 149 5.46 9.90 -16.15
CA PHE A 149 4.29 10.34 -16.93
C PHE A 149 3.61 9.20 -17.70
N ASN A 150 4.19 8.00 -17.72
CA ASN A 150 3.66 6.84 -18.43
C ASN A 150 3.36 5.68 -17.47
N THR A 151 2.93 6.03 -16.26
CA THR A 151 2.53 5.10 -15.21
C THR A 151 1.15 4.54 -15.47
N GLY A 152 0.90 3.29 -15.10
CA GLY A 152 -0.41 2.66 -15.24
C GLY A 152 -0.43 1.23 -14.72
N ASP A 153 -1.65 0.74 -14.49
CA ASP A 153 -1.95 -0.54 -13.83
C ASP A 153 -1.13 -1.73 -14.32
N ILE A 154 -1.10 -1.93 -15.64
CA ILE A 154 -0.39 -3.06 -16.27
C ILE A 154 1.10 -3.00 -15.94
N ARG A 155 1.71 -1.81 -15.97
CA ARG A 155 3.13 -1.64 -15.67
C ARG A 155 3.39 -1.86 -14.19
N THR A 156 2.56 -1.29 -13.33
CA THR A 156 2.65 -1.45 -11.86
C THR A 156 2.53 -2.92 -11.46
N ALA A 157 1.59 -3.68 -12.02
CA ALA A 157 1.43 -5.10 -11.73
C ALA A 157 2.64 -5.93 -12.17
N LYS A 158 3.18 -5.68 -13.37
CA LYS A 158 4.38 -6.36 -13.88
C LYS A 158 5.63 -6.04 -13.07
N ASP A 159 5.84 -4.77 -12.74
CA ASP A 159 6.97 -4.32 -11.93
C ASP A 159 6.85 -4.91 -10.51
N SER A 160 5.65 -5.00 -9.92
CA SER A 160 5.41 -5.64 -8.62
C SER A 160 5.69 -7.15 -8.63
N LEU A 161 5.35 -7.86 -9.72
CA LEU A 161 5.77 -9.26 -9.90
C LEU A 161 7.28 -9.39 -9.97
N GLN A 162 7.95 -8.54 -10.75
CA GLN A 162 9.42 -8.55 -10.84
C GLN A 162 10.07 -8.24 -9.50
N PHE A 163 9.49 -7.31 -8.73
CA PHE A 163 9.89 -7.03 -7.37
C PHE A 163 9.82 -8.30 -6.52
N LEU A 164 8.66 -8.96 -6.46
CA LEU A 164 8.47 -10.12 -5.58
C LEU A 164 9.39 -11.30 -5.96
N ILE A 165 9.58 -11.58 -7.25
CA ILE A 165 10.50 -12.63 -7.70
C ILE A 165 11.93 -12.36 -7.21
N LYS A 166 12.42 -11.12 -7.36
CA LYS A 166 13.77 -10.74 -6.94
C LYS A 166 13.89 -10.61 -5.43
N TRP A 167 12.86 -10.14 -4.76
CA TRP A 167 12.79 -10.06 -3.31
C TRP A 167 12.86 -11.45 -2.68
N LEU A 168 12.17 -12.46 -3.24
CA LEU A 168 12.26 -13.86 -2.78
C LEU A 168 13.64 -14.49 -3.04
N GLN A 169 14.38 -14.01 -4.04
CA GLN A 169 15.79 -14.41 -4.23
C GLN A 169 16.70 -13.80 -3.15
N ARG A 170 16.43 -12.55 -2.74
CA ARG A 170 17.13 -11.87 -1.64
C ARG A 170 16.76 -12.48 -0.28
N PHE A 171 15.50 -12.84 -0.07
CA PHE A 171 14.98 -13.41 1.16
C PHE A 171 14.57 -14.88 0.97
N PRO A 172 15.52 -15.81 0.75
CA PRO A 172 15.19 -17.19 0.42
C PRO A 172 14.42 -17.93 1.51
N ARG A 173 14.47 -17.47 2.78
CA ARG A 173 13.67 -18.00 3.90
C ARG A 173 12.14 -17.83 3.73
N TYR A 174 11.72 -16.94 2.84
CA TYR A 174 10.32 -16.74 2.47
C TYR A 174 9.90 -17.57 1.24
N ASN A 175 10.82 -18.32 0.62
CA ASN A 175 10.43 -19.24 -0.45
C ASN A 175 9.42 -20.27 0.08
N ARG A 176 8.38 -20.53 -0.72
CA ARG A 176 7.25 -21.41 -0.38
C ARG A 176 6.37 -20.93 0.77
N ARG A 177 6.66 -19.76 1.37
CA ARG A 177 5.79 -19.16 2.38
C ARG A 177 4.42 -18.86 1.79
N GLU A 178 3.38 -19.03 2.59
CA GLU A 178 2.06 -18.52 2.23
C GLU A 178 2.12 -17.01 2.05
N ILE A 179 1.71 -16.54 0.86
CA ILE A 179 1.70 -15.13 0.50
C ILE A 179 0.26 -14.66 0.34
N TYR A 180 -0.06 -13.53 0.95
CA TYR A 180 -1.30 -12.79 0.75
C TYR A 180 -0.96 -11.40 0.23
N ILE A 181 -1.74 -10.91 -0.75
CA ILE A 181 -1.59 -9.55 -1.26
C ILE A 181 -2.78 -8.75 -0.76
N THR A 182 -2.49 -7.64 -0.09
CA THR A 182 -3.47 -6.83 0.60
C THR A 182 -3.27 -5.36 0.26
N GLY A 183 -4.33 -4.57 0.36
CA GLY A 183 -4.23 -3.14 0.12
C GLY A 183 -5.57 -2.43 0.24
N GLU A 184 -5.56 -1.12 -0.02
CA GLU A 184 -6.73 -0.28 0.11
C GLU A 184 -6.89 0.76 -1.01
N SER A 185 -8.09 1.34 -1.12
CA SER A 185 -8.40 2.42 -2.07
C SER A 185 -8.10 1.98 -3.51
N TYR A 186 -7.29 2.73 -4.27
CA TYR A 186 -6.89 2.36 -5.63
C TYR A 186 -6.11 1.03 -5.70
N ALA A 187 -5.65 0.47 -4.58
CA ALA A 187 -5.10 -0.89 -4.56
C ALA A 187 -6.16 -1.96 -4.88
N GLY A 188 -7.45 -1.61 -4.93
CA GLY A 188 -8.48 -2.40 -5.62
C GLY A 188 -8.14 -2.74 -7.07
N HIS A 189 -7.36 -1.90 -7.75
CA HIS A 189 -6.76 -2.21 -9.04
C HIS A 189 -5.43 -2.97 -8.89
N TYR A 190 -4.55 -2.54 -7.99
CA TYR A 190 -3.20 -3.09 -7.87
C TYR A 190 -3.19 -4.55 -7.40
N VAL A 191 -3.92 -4.86 -6.33
CA VAL A 191 -3.91 -6.17 -5.66
C VAL A 191 -4.38 -7.30 -6.60
N PRO A 192 -5.57 -7.25 -7.23
CA PRO A 192 -6.01 -8.32 -8.11
C PRO A 192 -5.19 -8.43 -9.40
N GLN A 193 -4.70 -7.31 -9.94
CA GLN A 193 -3.85 -7.35 -11.14
C GLN A 193 -2.47 -7.94 -10.83
N PHE A 194 -1.89 -7.62 -9.67
CA PHE A 194 -0.66 -8.24 -9.20
C PHE A 194 -0.86 -9.74 -8.93
N ALA A 195 -1.95 -10.13 -8.26
CA ALA A 195 -2.30 -11.54 -8.08
C ALA A 195 -2.42 -12.29 -9.42
N ARG A 196 -3.06 -11.66 -10.43
CA ARG A 196 -3.16 -12.21 -11.79
C ARG A 196 -1.79 -12.41 -12.44
N GLU A 197 -0.87 -11.46 -12.30
CA GLU A 197 0.50 -11.60 -12.80
C GLU A 197 1.24 -12.77 -12.11
N ILE A 198 1.06 -12.96 -10.80
CA ILE A 198 1.61 -14.13 -10.09
C ILE A 198 1.00 -15.44 -10.61
N MET A 199 -0.32 -15.50 -10.79
CA MET A 199 -0.99 -16.70 -11.32
C MET A 199 -0.48 -17.04 -12.73
N ASN A 200 -0.27 -16.04 -13.58
CA ASN A 200 0.29 -16.23 -14.92
C ASN A 200 1.75 -16.68 -14.89
N TYR A 201 2.56 -16.12 -13.99
CA TYR A 201 3.93 -16.58 -13.73
C TYR A 201 3.96 -18.05 -13.27
N ASN A 202 3.10 -18.41 -12.32
CA ASN A 202 3.04 -19.76 -11.74
C ASN A 202 2.71 -20.84 -12.76
N LYS A 203 1.89 -20.54 -13.78
CA LYS A 203 1.58 -21.49 -14.88
C LYS A 203 2.82 -21.94 -15.66
N ARG A 204 3.91 -21.16 -15.64
CA ARG A 204 5.12 -21.40 -16.44
C ARG A 204 6.38 -21.57 -15.59
N SER A 205 6.31 -21.30 -14.29
CA SER A 205 7.47 -21.34 -13.39
C SER A 205 7.70 -22.73 -12.80
N LYS A 206 8.98 -23.13 -12.73
CA LYS A 206 9.41 -24.31 -11.96
C LYS A 206 9.42 -24.07 -10.45
N ASN A 207 9.39 -22.80 -10.04
CA ASN A 207 9.37 -22.37 -8.65
C ASN A 207 8.17 -21.42 -8.45
N PRO A 208 6.95 -21.97 -8.35
CA PRO A 208 5.75 -21.14 -8.19
C PRO A 208 5.73 -20.42 -6.84
N ILE A 209 5.16 -19.21 -6.85
CA ILE A 209 4.88 -18.42 -5.66
C ILE A 209 3.62 -18.97 -4.99
N ASN A 210 3.67 -19.25 -3.69
CA ASN A 210 2.56 -19.84 -2.93
C ASN A 210 1.54 -18.76 -2.50
N LEU A 211 0.90 -18.12 -3.48
CA LEU A 211 -0.19 -17.17 -3.29
C LEU A 211 -1.43 -17.89 -2.74
N LYS A 212 -1.95 -17.43 -1.60
CA LYS A 212 -3.11 -18.02 -0.92
C LYS A 212 -4.39 -17.21 -1.03
N GLY A 213 -4.28 -15.89 -1.10
CA GLY A 213 -5.45 -15.03 -1.18
C GLY A 213 -5.10 -13.57 -1.37
N ILE A 214 -6.15 -12.78 -1.54
CA ILE A 214 -6.09 -11.33 -1.60
C ILE A 214 -7.10 -10.70 -0.63
N MET A 215 -6.83 -9.48 -0.19
CA MET A 215 -7.77 -8.67 0.60
C MET A 215 -7.70 -7.23 0.09
N VAL A 216 -8.85 -6.58 -0.08
CA VAL A 216 -8.90 -5.16 -0.46
C VAL A 216 -9.88 -4.42 0.46
N GLY A 217 -9.44 -3.31 1.04
CA GLY A 217 -10.24 -2.45 1.91
C GLY A 217 -10.68 -1.17 1.20
N ASN A 218 -11.96 -0.78 1.32
CA ASN A 218 -12.51 0.47 0.78
C ASN A 218 -12.04 0.77 -0.66
N ALA A 219 -12.15 -0.23 -1.52
CA ALA A 219 -11.40 -0.28 -2.77
C ALA A 219 -12.21 0.19 -3.96
N VAL A 220 -11.52 0.78 -4.96
CA VAL A 220 -12.11 0.99 -6.29
C VAL A 220 -12.08 -0.34 -7.04
N THR A 221 -13.24 -0.78 -7.54
CA THR A 221 -13.47 -2.09 -8.15
C THR A 221 -14.17 -2.03 -9.49
N ASP A 222 -15.20 -1.21 -9.64
CA ASP A 222 -15.99 -1.04 -10.85
C ASP A 222 -16.57 0.37 -10.89
N ASN A 223 -16.21 1.14 -11.93
CA ASN A 223 -16.60 2.55 -12.04
C ASN A 223 -18.11 2.75 -11.88
N HIS A 224 -18.94 1.89 -12.48
CA HIS A 224 -20.38 2.09 -12.47
C HIS A 224 -20.94 1.98 -11.05
N TYR A 225 -20.61 0.88 -10.37
CA TYR A 225 -21.13 0.62 -9.03
C TYR A 225 -20.51 1.55 -7.99
N ASP A 226 -19.21 1.86 -8.12
CA ASP A 226 -18.51 2.71 -7.16
C ASP A 226 -18.96 4.17 -7.28
N ASN A 227 -19.08 4.72 -8.49
CA ASN A 227 -19.50 6.11 -8.69
C ASN A 227 -20.98 6.30 -8.31
N LEU A 228 -21.86 5.40 -8.75
CA LEU A 228 -23.28 5.45 -8.37
C LEU A 228 -23.46 5.28 -6.86
N GLY A 229 -22.71 4.35 -6.26
CA GLY A 229 -22.69 4.13 -4.82
C GLY A 229 -22.19 5.36 -4.06
N THR A 230 -21.17 6.04 -4.58
CA THR A 230 -20.60 7.27 -3.99
C THR A 230 -21.62 8.40 -3.94
N VAL A 231 -22.26 8.74 -5.06
CA VAL A 231 -23.25 9.83 -5.07
C VAL A 231 -24.50 9.49 -4.26
N THR A 232 -24.89 8.21 -4.22
CA THR A 232 -25.99 7.72 -3.38
C THR A 232 -25.63 7.77 -1.89
N TYR A 233 -24.38 7.46 -1.54
CA TYR A 233 -23.87 7.59 -0.18
C TYR A 233 -23.90 9.05 0.28
N TRP A 234 -23.42 9.98 -0.54
CA TRP A 234 -23.47 11.42 -0.24
C TRP A 234 -24.89 11.91 0.03
N TRP A 235 -25.84 11.51 -0.82
CA TRP A 235 -27.25 11.91 -0.66
C TRP A 235 -27.88 11.30 0.60
N SER A 236 -27.73 9.99 0.80
CA SER A 236 -28.29 9.29 1.96
C SER A 236 -27.70 9.72 3.30
N HIS A 237 -26.51 10.35 3.30
CA HIS A 237 -25.87 10.92 4.47
C HIS A 237 -26.05 12.45 4.58
N ALA A 238 -26.99 13.01 3.82
CA ALA A 238 -27.31 14.44 3.82
C ALA A 238 -26.09 15.36 3.55
N MET A 239 -25.12 14.87 2.78
CA MET A 239 -23.96 15.65 2.33
C MET A 239 -24.27 16.47 1.07
N ILE A 240 -25.26 16.04 0.29
CA ILE A 240 -25.73 16.74 -0.92
C ILE A 240 -27.25 16.86 -0.93
N SER A 241 -27.75 17.85 -1.67
CA SER A 241 -29.19 18.08 -1.82
C SER A 241 -29.84 17.11 -2.82
N ASP A 242 -31.16 16.91 -2.71
CA ASP A 242 -31.96 16.14 -3.69
C ASP A 242 -31.74 16.63 -5.13
N ARG A 243 -31.60 17.96 -5.28
CA ARG A 243 -31.32 18.58 -6.57
C ARG A 243 -29.97 18.12 -7.12
N THR A 244 -28.91 18.23 -6.33
CA THR A 244 -27.56 17.84 -6.75
C THR A 244 -27.49 16.34 -7.05
N TYR A 245 -28.11 15.50 -6.23
CA TYR A 245 -28.19 14.07 -6.47
C TYR A 245 -28.88 13.74 -7.81
N HIS A 246 -30.05 14.33 -8.07
CA HIS A 246 -30.75 14.13 -9.34
C HIS A 246 -29.95 14.66 -10.55
N GLN A 247 -29.21 15.76 -10.40
CA GLN A 247 -28.34 16.25 -11.48
C GLN A 247 -27.19 15.27 -11.75
N LEU A 248 -26.49 14.79 -10.72
CA LEU A 248 -25.41 13.82 -10.87
C LEU A 248 -25.89 12.53 -11.56
N VAL A 249 -26.99 11.94 -11.10
CA VAL A 249 -27.52 10.68 -11.65
C VAL A 249 -27.98 10.81 -13.10
N ASN A 250 -28.48 11.98 -13.51
CA ASN A 250 -28.97 12.19 -14.88
C ASN A 250 -27.90 12.70 -15.87
N THR A 251 -26.83 13.33 -15.37
CA THR A 251 -25.79 13.94 -16.21
C THR A 251 -24.54 13.06 -16.35
N CYS A 252 -24.15 12.35 -15.29
CA CYS A 252 -22.90 11.58 -15.27
C CYS A 252 -23.06 10.19 -15.93
N ASP A 253 -22.03 9.76 -16.65
CA ASP A 253 -21.93 8.38 -17.16
C ASP A 253 -20.96 7.61 -16.29
N PHE A 254 -21.50 7.02 -15.22
CA PHE A 254 -20.73 6.31 -14.21
C PHE A 254 -19.90 5.13 -14.72
N THR A 255 -20.06 4.70 -15.97
CA THR A 255 -19.24 3.63 -16.55
C THR A 255 -17.86 4.11 -17.01
N ARG A 256 -17.70 5.41 -17.25
CA ARG A 256 -16.48 5.98 -17.86
C ARG A 256 -15.36 6.10 -16.85
N GLN A 257 -14.13 6.02 -17.35
CA GLN A 257 -12.93 6.33 -16.56
C GLN A 257 -12.67 7.84 -16.49
N THR A 258 -13.13 8.59 -17.49
CA THR A 258 -13.03 10.05 -17.56
C THR A 258 -14.41 10.59 -17.85
N GLU A 259 -14.91 11.39 -16.91
CA GLU A 259 -16.22 12.00 -16.95
C GLU A 259 -16.26 13.20 -17.92
N SER A 260 -17.47 13.68 -18.20
CA SER A 260 -17.66 14.92 -18.95
C SER A 260 -17.35 16.14 -18.08
N ASP A 261 -16.93 17.25 -18.69
CA ASP A 261 -16.71 18.52 -17.98
C ASP A 261 -17.96 18.96 -17.18
N GLU A 262 -19.16 18.62 -17.68
CA GLU A 262 -20.41 18.90 -16.99
C GLU A 262 -20.57 18.08 -15.71
N CYS A 263 -20.28 16.78 -15.77
CA CYS A 263 -20.31 15.91 -14.59
C CYS A 263 -19.24 16.31 -13.56
N GLU A 264 -18.01 16.61 -14.01
CA GLU A 264 -16.93 17.11 -13.15
C GLU A 264 -17.30 18.43 -12.44
N THR A 265 -18.02 19.31 -13.15
CA THR A 265 -18.55 20.55 -12.55
C THR A 265 -19.56 20.27 -11.44
N LEU A 266 -20.41 19.25 -11.59
CA LEU A 266 -21.38 18.85 -10.57
C LEU A 266 -20.69 18.22 -9.35
N TYR A 267 -19.69 17.36 -9.57
CA TYR A 267 -18.86 16.81 -8.49
C TYR A 267 -18.18 17.92 -7.69
N SER A 268 -17.56 18.87 -8.40
CA SER A 268 -16.91 20.04 -7.79
C SER A 268 -17.91 20.89 -6.99
N TYR A 269 -19.12 21.11 -7.52
CA TYR A 269 -20.17 21.84 -6.82
C TYR A 269 -20.57 21.13 -5.51
N ALA A 270 -20.81 19.82 -5.55
CA ALA A 270 -21.15 19.02 -4.37
C ALA A 270 -20.08 19.15 -3.28
N MET A 271 -18.81 18.91 -3.63
CA MET A 271 -17.70 18.94 -2.69
C MET A 271 -17.42 20.34 -2.13
N GLU A 272 -17.47 21.39 -2.96
CA GLU A 272 -17.12 22.74 -2.52
C GLU A 272 -18.26 23.48 -1.81
N LYS A 273 -19.52 23.22 -2.20
CA LYS A 273 -20.66 24.03 -1.78
C LYS A 273 -21.59 23.31 -0.81
N GLU A 274 -21.72 21.99 -0.89
CA GLU A 274 -22.69 21.25 -0.10
C GLU A 274 -22.06 20.48 1.07
N PHE A 275 -20.90 19.83 0.88
CA PHE A 275 -20.26 19.03 1.95
C PHE A 275 -19.93 19.84 3.21
N GLY A 276 -19.53 21.10 3.03
CA GLY A 276 -19.03 21.93 4.12
C GLY A 276 -17.63 21.51 4.60
N ASN A 277 -17.31 21.81 5.86
CA ASN A 277 -15.99 21.52 6.45
C ASN A 277 -15.99 20.15 7.14
N ILE A 278 -15.98 19.09 6.34
CA ILE A 278 -15.96 17.70 6.80
C ILE A 278 -14.73 16.97 6.22
N ASP A 279 -14.37 15.87 6.87
CA ASP A 279 -13.39 14.91 6.36
C ASP A 279 -14.11 13.84 5.52
N GLN A 280 -13.79 13.75 4.23
CA GLN A 280 -14.44 12.80 3.33
C GLN A 280 -14.05 11.34 3.59
N TYR A 281 -12.90 11.09 4.24
CA TYR A 281 -12.45 9.75 4.60
C TYR A 281 -13.10 9.26 5.90
N ASN A 282 -13.60 10.20 6.72
CA ASN A 282 -14.41 9.89 7.90
C ASN A 282 -15.36 11.05 8.23
N ILE A 283 -16.59 11.00 7.69
CA ILE A 283 -17.56 12.11 7.77
C ILE A 283 -18.02 12.46 9.20
N TYR A 284 -17.73 11.62 10.19
CA TYR A 284 -18.05 11.84 11.60
C TYR A 284 -16.83 12.28 12.43
N ALA A 285 -15.63 12.21 11.87
CA ALA A 285 -14.43 12.73 12.50
C ALA A 285 -14.37 14.26 12.39
N PRO A 286 -13.73 14.95 13.35
CA PRO A 286 -13.36 16.35 13.12
C PRO A 286 -12.43 16.45 11.90
N PRO A 287 -12.52 17.52 11.08
CA PRO A 287 -11.49 17.79 10.10
C PRO A 287 -10.20 18.25 10.77
N CYS A 288 -9.07 18.07 10.10
CA CYS A 288 -7.78 18.57 10.58
C CYS A 288 -7.66 20.10 10.40
N ASN A 289 -7.99 20.88 11.43
CA ASN A 289 -7.91 22.34 11.37
C ASN A 289 -6.45 22.83 11.32
N LYS A 290 -6.19 23.84 10.47
CA LYS A 290 -4.86 24.47 10.29
C LYS A 290 -4.35 25.25 11.53
N SER A 291 -5.19 25.47 12.54
CA SER A 291 -4.90 26.41 13.64
C SER A 291 -4.30 25.81 14.90
N SER A 292 -4.03 24.50 14.93
CA SER A 292 -3.32 23.86 16.05
C SER A 292 -1.97 23.37 15.56
N GLU A 293 -0.96 24.22 15.80
CA GLU A 293 0.49 23.93 15.82
C GLU A 293 1.17 23.75 14.45
N VAL A 294 1.55 24.87 13.82
CA VAL A 294 2.93 25.31 13.48
C VAL A 294 2.80 26.63 12.67
N GLY A 295 3.59 27.64 13.02
CA GLY A 295 3.47 29.01 12.50
C GLY A 295 3.84 29.21 11.03
N GLY A 296 3.22 30.22 10.41
CA GLY A 296 3.55 30.78 9.08
C GLY A 296 2.31 30.97 8.20
N GLY A 297 2.00 32.22 7.79
CA GLY A 297 0.77 32.62 7.06
C GLY A 297 0.62 32.01 5.65
N VAL A 298 -0.42 32.25 4.85
CA VAL A 298 -1.44 33.31 4.71
C VAL A 298 -2.68 32.63 4.09
N GLY A 299 -3.89 32.83 4.63
CA GLY A 299 -4.94 33.61 3.95
C GLY A 299 -5.90 32.76 3.09
N GLY A 300 -7.15 32.68 3.52
CA GLY A 300 -8.26 32.08 2.78
C GLY A 300 -9.53 32.06 3.63
N SER A 301 -10.19 33.21 3.74
CA SER A 301 -11.45 33.36 4.46
C SER A 301 -12.60 32.80 3.60
N SER A 302 -13.17 31.67 4.01
CA SER A 302 -14.52 31.25 3.61
C SER A 302 -15.37 31.13 4.87
N GLY A 303 -16.61 31.64 4.77
CA GLY A 303 -17.50 31.91 5.90
C GLY A 303 -17.75 30.71 6.80
N ARG A 304 -17.45 30.86 8.09
CA ARG A 304 -17.79 29.91 9.14
C ARG A 304 -19.31 29.80 9.30
N ARG A 305 -19.92 28.78 8.72
CA ARG A 305 -21.15 28.18 9.25
C ARG A 305 -20.82 26.77 9.71
N SER A 306 -20.56 26.62 11.00
CA SER A 306 -20.57 25.30 11.63
C SER A 306 -22.02 24.82 11.64
N MET A 307 -22.33 23.75 10.90
CA MET A 307 -23.58 23.04 11.11
C MET A 307 -23.55 22.46 12.52
N HIS A 308 -24.39 23.00 13.40
CA HIS A 308 -24.60 22.47 14.73
C HIS A 308 -25.47 21.22 14.60
N LEU A 309 -24.84 20.04 14.58
CA LEU A 309 -25.55 18.77 14.62
C LEU A 309 -26.13 18.58 16.04
N PRO A 310 -27.46 18.50 16.22
CA PRO A 310 -28.12 18.44 17.53
C PRO A 310 -27.87 17.13 18.30
N HIS A 311 -27.09 16.19 17.75
CA HIS A 311 -26.85 14.87 18.31
C HIS A 311 -25.37 14.54 18.53
N LEU A 312 -24.50 15.54 18.75
CA LEU A 312 -23.13 15.26 19.14
C LEU A 312 -23.11 14.36 20.39
N PRO A 313 -22.59 13.12 20.30
CA PRO A 313 -22.37 12.31 21.49
C PRO A 313 -21.37 13.05 22.38
N HIS A 314 -21.61 13.03 23.69
CA HIS A 314 -20.71 13.61 24.69
C HIS A 314 -19.23 13.31 24.37
N SER A 315 -18.36 14.30 24.61
CA SER A 315 -16.90 14.30 24.37
C SER A 315 -16.14 13.05 24.84
N VAL A 316 -16.75 12.26 25.72
CA VAL A 316 -16.24 11.00 26.25
C VAL A 316 -16.18 9.88 25.18
N LEU A 317 -17.09 9.85 24.21
CA LEU A 317 -17.08 8.85 23.12
C LEU A 317 -16.02 9.17 22.04
N ARG A 318 -15.54 10.41 21.97
CA ARG A 318 -14.59 10.89 20.94
C ARG A 318 -13.20 10.27 21.08
N LYS A 319 -12.84 9.77 22.26
CA LYS A 319 -11.53 9.14 22.54
C LYS A 319 -11.42 7.69 22.07
N ILE A 320 -12.49 7.07 21.59
CA ILE A 320 -12.51 5.65 21.21
C ILE A 320 -12.15 5.45 19.73
N SER A 321 -12.29 6.49 18.90
CA SER A 321 -11.84 6.44 17.51
C SER A 321 -10.32 6.63 17.47
N GLY A 322 -9.58 5.57 17.11
CA GLY A 322 -8.12 5.64 16.88
C GLY A 322 -7.72 6.42 15.62
N TYR A 323 -8.67 7.16 15.03
CA TYR A 323 -8.47 7.99 13.85
C TYR A 323 -8.09 9.42 14.26
N ASP A 324 -6.86 9.83 13.93
CA ASP A 324 -6.43 11.23 14.02
C ASP A 324 -6.38 11.80 12.59
N PRO A 325 -7.29 12.73 12.22
CA PRO A 325 -7.36 13.31 10.88
C PRO A 325 -6.13 14.16 10.52
N CYS A 326 -5.26 14.46 11.50
CA CYS A 326 -4.05 15.25 11.30
C CYS A 326 -2.78 14.40 11.17
N THR A 327 -2.89 13.07 11.13
CA THR A 327 -1.73 12.17 11.17
C THR A 327 -0.77 12.41 10.01
N GLU A 328 -1.31 12.58 8.80
CA GLU A 328 -0.56 12.93 7.58
C GLU A 328 0.42 14.10 7.79
N ARG A 329 0.06 15.12 8.61
CA ARG A 329 0.92 16.30 8.82
C ARG A 329 2.26 16.01 9.48
N TYR A 330 2.37 14.90 10.18
CA TYR A 330 3.58 14.52 10.88
C TYR A 330 4.07 13.12 10.48
N ALA A 331 3.39 12.47 9.52
CA ALA A 331 3.72 11.14 9.04
C ALA A 331 4.18 11.10 7.57
N GLU A 332 3.84 12.11 6.77
CA GLU A 332 4.25 12.25 5.36
C GLU A 332 5.44 13.19 5.12
#